data_AF-A0A1S3CUS5-F1
#
_entry.id   AF-A0A1S3CUS5-F1
#
_cell.length_a   1.000
_cell.length_b   1.000
_cell.length_c   1.000
_cell.angle_alpha   90.00
_cell.angle_beta   90.00
_cell.angle_gamma   90.00
#
_symmetry.space_group_name_H-M   'P 1'
#
loop_
_entity.id
_entity.type
_entity.pdbx_description
1 polymer ?
#
loop_
_entity_poly.entity_id
_entity_poly.type
_entity_poly.pdbx_seq_one_letter_code
_entity_poly.pdbx_strand_id
1 'polypeptide(L)' 'MYHYLGNQRLAEKTLRDAAKIDPHSPLTWYNLGKVLEAIGDSESATDCMATALEVENNSPILPYMSIAVTFD' A
#
# COMPACT_ATOMS: atom_id res chain seq x y z
N MET A 1 -17.32 -17.93 -9.73
CA MET A 1 -17.57 -16.51 -9.38
C MET A 1 -17.53 -16.26 -7.87
N TYR A 2 -18.27 -16.99 -7.02
CA TYR A 2 -18.28 -16.75 -5.55
C TYR A 2 -16.92 -16.87 -4.84
N HIS A 3 -16.05 -17.80 -5.25
CA HIS A 3 -14.73 -17.95 -4.64
C HIS A 3 -13.83 -16.72 -4.81
N TYR A 4 -13.95 -16.00 -5.93
CA TYR A 4 -13.12 -14.83 -6.21
C TYR A 4 -13.51 -13.64 -5.32
N LEU A 5 -14.82 -13.39 -5.18
CA LEU A 5 -15.39 -12.40 -4.26
C LEU A 5 -15.08 -12.70 -2.78
N GLY A 6 -15.13 -13.97 -2.37
CA GLY A 6 -14.76 -14.37 -1.01
C GLY A 6 -13.28 -14.13 -0.71
N ASN A 7 -12.42 -14.36 -1.70
CA ASN A 7 -10.97 -14.19 -1.55
C ASN A 7 -10.56 -12.71 -1.58
N GLN A 8 -11.24 -11.87 -2.36
CA GLN A 8 -11.02 -10.42 -2.38
C GLN A 8 -11.32 -9.78 -1.02
N ARG A 9 -12.44 -10.13 -0.38
CA ARG A 9 -12.77 -9.61 0.95
C ARG A 9 -11.78 -10.05 2.03
N LEU A 10 -11.26 -11.27 1.92
CA LEU A 10 -10.21 -11.75 2.81
C LEU A 10 -8.91 -10.97 2.59
N ALA A 11 -8.52 -10.77 1.32
CA ALA A 11 -7.34 -10.00 0.96
C ALA A 11 -7.43 -8.55 1.45
N GLU A 12 -8.58 -7.89 1.31
CA GLU A 12 -8.82 -6.54 1.83
C GLU A 12 -8.57 -6.50 3.34
N LYS A 13 -9.12 -7.47 4.08
CA LYS A 13 -8.95 -7.55 5.53
C LYS A 13 -7.49 -7.76 5.92
N THR A 14 -6.79 -8.69 5.26
CA THR A 14 -5.37 -8.94 5.49
C THR A 14 -4.51 -7.71 5.20
N LEU A 15 -4.81 -6.98 4.12
CA LEU A 15 -4.10 -5.76 3.75
C LEU A 15 -4.38 -4.60 4.70
N ARG A 16 -5.62 -4.47 5.23
CA ARG A 16 -5.93 -3.51 6.29
C ARG A 16 -5.20 -3.81 7.59
N ASP A 17 -5.09 -5.07 7.99
CA ASP A 17 -4.29 -5.46 9.15
C ASP A 17 -2.79 -5.18 8.90
N ALA A 18 -2.29 -5.48 7.70
CA ALA A 18 -0.92 -5.13 7.32
C ALA A 18 -0.67 -3.62 7.36
N ALA A 19 -1.62 -2.80 6.88
CA ALA A 19 -1.52 -1.34 6.91
C ALA A 19 -1.55 -0.76 8.34
N LYS A 20 -2.17 -1.47 9.31
CA LYS A 20 -2.11 -1.11 10.73
C LYS A 20 -0.76 -1.44 11.36
N ILE A 21 -0.14 -2.53 10.93
CA ILE A 21 1.16 -2.98 11.45
C ILE A 21 2.28 -2.13 10.84
N ASP A 22 2.21 -1.88 9.53
CA ASP A 22 3.19 -1.10 8.77
C ASP A 22 2.48 -0.05 7.90
N PRO A 23 2.14 1.12 8.47
CA PRO A 23 1.46 2.19 7.75
C PRO A 23 2.36 2.88 6.72
N HIS A 24 3.68 2.66 6.80
CA HIS A 24 4.69 3.24 5.92
C HIS A 24 5.00 2.37 4.70
N SER A 25 4.30 1.25 4.53
CA SER A 25 4.49 0.39 3.38
C SER A 25 3.60 0.80 2.20
N PRO A 26 4.14 1.46 1.17
CA PRO A 26 3.37 1.83 -0.02
C PRO A 26 2.84 0.61 -0.79
N LEU A 27 3.56 -0.50 -0.71
CA LEU A 27 3.18 -1.77 -1.32
C LEU A 27 1.84 -2.28 -0.77
N THR A 28 1.61 -2.08 0.54
CA THR A 28 0.37 -2.49 1.21
C THR A 28 -0.81 -1.67 0.70
N TRP A 29 -0.65 -0.35 0.61
CA TRP A 29 -1.68 0.57 0.07
C TRP A 29 -1.97 0.30 -1.42
N TYR A 30 -0.93 0.02 -2.22
CA TYR A 30 -1.08 -0.37 -3.62
C TYR A 30 -1.86 -1.68 -3.79
N ASN A 31 -1.51 -2.72 -3.03
CA ASN A 31 -2.22 -4.00 -3.05
C ASN A 31 -3.67 -3.85 -2.57
N LEU A 32 -3.92 -2.98 -1.57
CA LEU A 32 -5.27 -2.68 -1.08
C LEU A 32 -6.12 -2.03 -2.18
N GLY A 33 -5.56 -1.05 -2.89
CA GLY A 33 -6.22 -0.42 -4.04
C GLY A 33 -6.59 -1.43 -5.14
N LYS A 34 -5.67 -2.33 -5.49
CA LYS A 34 -5.96 -3.39 -6.49
C LYS A 34 -7.08 -4.33 -6.06
N VAL A 35 -7.14 -4.68 -4.77
CA VAL A 35 -8.20 -5.54 -4.24
C VAL A 35 -9.55 -4.80 -4.26
N LEU A 36 -9.58 -3.51 -3.86
CA LEU A 36 -10.77 -2.67 -3.89
C LEU A 36 -11.32 -2.48 -5.31
N GLU A 37 -10.43 -2.25 -6.29
CA GLU A 37 -10.80 -2.15 -7.70
C GLU A 37 -11.45 -3.47 -8.19
N ALA A 38 -10.91 -4.61 -7.76
CA ALA A 38 -11.45 -5.92 -8.12
C ALA A 38 -12.80 -6.23 -7.44
N ILE A 39 -13.10 -5.58 -6.31
CA ILE A 39 -14.41 -5.65 -5.61
C ILE A 39 -15.44 -4.70 -6.29
N GLY A 40 -14.97 -3.77 -7.12
CA GLY A 40 -15.78 -2.75 -7.79
C GLY A 40 -15.83 -1.42 -7.04
N ASP A 41 -14.99 -1.24 -6.02
CA ASP A 41 -14.91 -0.03 -5.20
C ASP A 41 -13.77 0.88 -5.70
N SER A 42 -13.94 1.42 -6.91
CA SER A 42 -12.93 2.26 -7.56
C SER A 42 -12.64 3.56 -6.82
N GLU A 43 -13.61 4.09 -6.06
CA GLU A 43 -13.44 5.32 -5.28
C GLU A 43 -12.43 5.09 -4.15
N SER A 44 -12.65 4.07 -3.31
CA SER A 44 -11.71 3.70 -2.26
C SER A 44 -10.36 3.25 -2.80
N ALA A 45 -10.33 2.60 -3.97
CA ALA A 45 -9.08 2.20 -4.63
C ALA A 45 -8.21 3.42 -4.99
N THR A 46 -8.83 4.47 -5.50
CA THR A 46 -8.14 5.71 -5.88
C THR A 46 -7.55 6.41 -4.66
N ASP A 47 -8.30 6.46 -3.55
CA ASP A 47 -7.85 7.04 -2.29
C ASP A 47 -6.66 6.25 -1.69
N CYS A 48 -6.73 4.92 -1.74
CA CYS A 48 -5.62 4.06 -1.31
C CYS A 48 -4.37 4.22 -2.18
N MET A 49 -4.53 4.37 -3.51
CA MET A 49 -3.40 4.63 -4.40
C MET A 49 -2.79 6.01 -4.18
N ALA A 50 -3.60 7.04 -3.92
CA ALA A 50 -3.12 8.37 -3.55
C ALA A 50 -2.30 8.30 -2.25
N THR A 51 -2.82 7.60 -1.23
CA THR A 51 -2.12 7.36 0.04
C THR A 51 -0.81 6.62 -0.18
N ALA A 52 -0.78 5.61 -1.05
CA ALA A 52 0.45 4.87 -1.39
C ALA A 52 1.55 5.80 -1.94
N LEU A 53 1.17 6.70 -2.85
CA LEU A 53 2.09 7.68 -3.45
C LEU A 53 2.58 8.71 -2.43
N GLU A 54 1.71 9.17 -1.53
CA GLU A 54 2.11 10.06 -0.44
C GLU A 54 3.07 9.36 0.52
N VAL A 55 2.83 8.09 0.84
CA VAL A 55 3.70 7.29 1.70
C VAL A 55 5.05 7.02 1.03
N GLU A 56 5.12 6.76 -0.28
CA GLU A 56 6.40 6.67 -1.01
C GLU A 56 7.15 7.99 -1.03
N ASN A 57 6.44 9.08 -1.28
CA ASN A 57 7.06 10.40 -1.33
C ASN A 57 7.58 10.86 0.04
N ASN A 58 6.90 10.46 1.12
CA ASN A 58 7.26 10.80 2.50
C ASN A 58 8.18 9.76 3.16
N SER A 59 8.24 8.55 2.62
CA SER A 59 9.21 7.51 2.97
C SER A 59 10.26 7.50 1.86
N PRO A 60 11.20 8.44 1.83
CA PRO A 60 12.22 8.44 0.80
C PRO A 60 12.86 7.06 0.79
N ILE A 61 12.75 6.38 -0.36
CA ILE A 61 13.44 5.13 -0.72
C ILE A 61 14.98 5.25 -0.67
N LEU A 62 15.51 6.31 -0.07
CA LEU A 62 16.89 6.40 0.33
C LEU A 62 17.02 5.62 1.63
N PRO A 63 17.60 4.40 1.63
CA PRO A 63 18.13 3.86 2.87
C PRO A 63 18.99 4.97 3.49
N TYR A 64 18.79 5.23 4.78
CA TYR A 64 19.72 5.96 5.64
C TYR A 64 21.05 5.19 5.72
N MET A 65 21.72 4.99 4.59
CA MET A 65 23.01 4.30 4.49
C MET A 65 23.89 4.90 3.39
N SER A 66 23.44 5.94 2.69
CA SER A 66 24.33 6.78 1.86
C SER A 66 24.86 8.01 2.59
N ILE A 67 24.43 8.28 3.83
CA ILE A 67 25.13 9.24 4.70
C ILE A 67 26.28 8.53 5.43
N ALA A 68 27.30 8.18 4.67
CA ALA A 68 28.64 7.98 5.21
C ALA A 68 29.62 8.80 4.36
N VAL A 69 29.81 10.05 4.79
CA VAL A 69 31.07 10.82 4.72
C VAL A 69 31.83 10.75 3.39
N THR A 70 31.54 11.70 2.49
CA THR A 70 32.61 12.38 1.74
C THR A 70 32.29 13.86 1.71
N PHE A 71 32.61 14.54 2.81
CA PHE A 71 33.12 15.90 2.67
C PHE A 71 34.48 15.75 1.98
N ASP A 72 34.59 16.24 0.75
CA ASP A 72 35.85 16.69 0.15
C ASP A 72 35.68 18.16 -0.22
#